data_AF-A0A4R4Z7L9-F1
#
_entry.id   AF-A0A4R4Z7L9-F1
#
_cell.length_a   1.000
_cell.length_b   1.000
_cell.length_c   1.000
_cell.angle_alpha   90.00
_cell.angle_beta   90.00
_cell.angle_gamma   90.00
#
_symmetry.space_group_name_H-M   'P 1'
#
loop_
_entity.id
_entity.type
_entity.pdbx_description
1 polymer ?
#
loop_
_entity_poly.entity_id
_entity_poly.type
_entity_poly.pdbx_seq_one_letter_code
_entity_poly.pdbx_strand_id
1 'polypeptide(L)'
;MTWGPGQQPPQEPQPGRKPMHQPIVLTGGYALDLDSSDPLWVTKPTKDYSGQDLEYSSGYLYADWHVAPATAKATFEDCVRAGYHSYVNSNYLVTGAAFCVKTSDGNYARIVVRDNQESQQLTLDVVVWKMPS
;
A
#
# COMPACT_ATOMS: atom_id res chain seq x y z
N MET A 1 31.06 -14.19 -32.02
CA MET A 1 29.78 -14.05 -31.29
C MET A 1 29.66 -12.59 -30.90
N THR A 2 28.87 -11.82 -31.64
CA THR A 2 28.72 -10.37 -31.47
C THR A 2 27.49 -10.08 -30.61
N TRP A 3 27.69 -9.38 -29.49
CA TRP A 3 26.62 -8.86 -28.64
C TRP A 3 25.95 -7.66 -29.33
N GLY A 4 24.62 -7.70 -29.49
CA GLY A 4 23.83 -6.60 -30.05
C GLY A 4 23.62 -5.47 -29.02
N PRO A 5 23.32 -4.24 -29.47
CA PRO A 5 23.19 -3.10 -28.57
C PRO A 5 21.83 -3.10 -27.85
N GLY A 6 21.85 -2.96 -26.52
CA GLY A 6 20.85 -2.15 -25.82
C GLY A 6 19.56 -2.80 -25.32
N GLN A 7 19.54 -4.05 -24.86
CA GLN A 7 18.51 -4.42 -23.89
C GLN A 7 18.89 -3.84 -22.53
N GLN A 8 18.36 -2.64 -22.25
CA GLN A 8 18.35 -2.09 -20.90
C GLN A 8 17.73 -3.15 -19.99
N PRO A 9 18.38 -3.56 -18.88
CA PRO A 9 17.78 -4.51 -17.95
C PRO A 9 16.38 -3.99 -17.56
N PRO A 10 15.39 -4.87 -17.32
CA PRO A 10 14.08 -4.44 -16.86
C PRO A 10 14.27 -3.46 -15.71
N GLN A 11 13.90 -2.20 -15.92
CA GLN A 11 14.01 -1.21 -14.86
C GLN A 11 13.06 -1.64 -13.77
N GLU A 12 13.60 -1.93 -12.59
CA GLU A 12 12.82 -2.10 -11.38
C GLU A 12 11.92 -0.86 -11.24
N PRO A 13 10.59 -1.04 -11.08
CA PRO A 13 9.68 0.08 -10.88
C PRO A 13 10.23 0.97 -9.78
N GLN A 14 10.58 2.20 -10.12
CA GLN A 14 10.97 3.13 -9.06
C GLN A 14 9.74 3.46 -8.22
N PRO A 15 9.92 3.75 -6.92
CA PRO A 15 8.83 4.29 -6.11
C PRO A 15 8.25 5.51 -6.83
N GLY A 16 7.04 5.36 -7.40
CA GLY A 16 6.36 6.43 -8.13
C GLY A 16 5.97 7.56 -7.18
N ARG A 17 5.85 7.25 -5.88
CA ARG A 17 5.58 8.23 -4.85
C ARG A 17 6.08 7.77 -3.48
N LYS A 18 6.89 8.62 -2.85
CA LYS A 18 7.15 8.59 -1.41
C LYS A 18 6.10 9.49 -0.73
N PRO A 19 5.71 9.24 0.53
CA PRO A 19 4.85 10.18 1.24
C PRO A 19 5.54 11.54 1.21
N MET A 20 4.80 12.61 0.91
CA MET A 20 5.34 13.98 0.97
C MET A 20 5.67 14.33 2.42
N HIS A 21 6.79 13.83 2.95
CA HIS A 21 7.33 14.06 4.30
C HIS A 21 6.38 13.90 5.50
N GLN A 22 5.11 13.55 5.29
CA GLN A 22 4.08 13.49 6.30
C GLN A 22 3.39 12.12 6.20
N PRO A 23 3.24 11.44 7.34
CA PRO A 23 2.45 10.21 7.41
C PRO A 23 1.00 10.46 6.98
N ILE A 24 0.39 9.44 6.39
CA ILE A 24 -1.02 9.44 6.03
C ILE A 24 -1.84 9.04 7.25
N VAL A 25 -2.92 9.75 7.48
CA VAL A 25 -3.82 9.48 8.59
C VAL A 25 -5.11 8.85 8.03
N LEU A 26 -5.28 7.55 8.24
CA LEU A 26 -6.45 6.79 7.81
C LEU A 26 -7.42 6.63 8.99
N THR A 27 -8.55 7.33 8.92
CA THR A 27 -9.58 7.32 9.97
C THR A 27 -10.63 6.24 9.70
N GLY A 28 -11.21 5.68 10.76
CA GLY A 28 -12.31 4.72 10.67
C GLY A 28 -13.45 5.22 9.77
N GLY A 29 -13.90 4.40 8.82
CA GLY A 29 -14.95 4.78 7.86
C GLY A 29 -14.45 5.56 6.64
N TYR A 30 -13.14 5.61 6.43
CA TYR A 30 -12.51 6.12 5.22
C TYR A 30 -11.62 5.05 4.59
N ALA A 31 -11.43 5.18 3.27
CA ALA A 31 -10.55 4.35 2.48
C ALA A 31 -9.48 5.20 1.79
N LEU A 32 -8.26 4.69 1.77
CA LEU A 32 -7.10 5.30 1.14
C LEU A 32 -6.90 4.70 -0.26
N ASP A 33 -7.17 5.54 -1.25
CA ASP A 33 -6.94 5.25 -2.67
C ASP A 33 -5.43 5.24 -2.96
N LEU A 34 -4.89 4.05 -3.20
CA LEU A 34 -3.47 3.83 -3.48
C LEU A 34 -3.12 3.99 -4.97
N ASP A 35 -4.12 4.07 -5.84
CA ASP A 35 -3.93 4.26 -7.28
C ASP A 35 -3.98 5.74 -7.69
N SER A 36 -4.61 6.59 -6.86
CA SER A 36 -4.83 8.01 -7.17
C SER A 36 -3.57 8.78 -7.59
N SER A 37 -3.77 9.62 -8.61
CA SER A 37 -2.79 10.59 -9.08
C SER A 37 -2.83 11.92 -8.31
N ASP A 38 -3.80 12.10 -7.40
CA ASP A 38 -4.00 13.36 -6.67
C ASP A 38 -2.81 13.70 -5.77
N PRO A 39 -2.33 14.95 -5.74
CA PRO A 39 -1.16 15.38 -4.97
C PRO A 39 -1.31 15.22 -3.45
N LEU A 40 -2.54 15.08 -2.96
CA LEU A 40 -2.83 14.72 -1.57
C LEU A 40 -3.35 13.29 -1.56
N TRP A 41 -2.90 12.48 -0.62
CA TRP A 41 -3.49 11.16 -0.37
C TRP A 41 -4.92 11.36 0.14
N VAL A 42 -5.88 11.36 -0.78
CA VAL A 42 -7.28 11.63 -0.47
C VAL A 42 -7.90 10.37 0.11
N THR A 43 -8.22 10.41 1.40
CA THR A 43 -9.09 9.41 2.01
C THR A 43 -10.53 9.71 1.61
N LYS A 44 -11.23 8.76 0.98
CA LYS A 44 -12.64 8.89 0.59
C LYS A 44 -13.53 8.16 1.62
N PRO A 45 -14.77 8.61 1.88
CA PRO A 45 -15.69 7.86 2.72
C PRO A 45 -15.93 6.45 2.18
N THR A 46 -16.00 5.44 3.05
CA THR A 46 -16.14 4.02 2.63
C THR A 46 -17.46 3.69 1.94
N LYS A 47 -18.47 4.56 2.02
CA LYS A 47 -19.72 4.41 1.25
C LYS A 47 -19.55 4.68 -0.25
N ASP A 48 -18.48 5.37 -0.64
CA ASP A 48 -18.16 5.74 -2.02
C ASP A 48 -17.06 4.82 -2.61
N TYR A 49 -16.81 3.69 -1.94
CA TYR A 49 -15.67 2.79 -2.12
C TYR A 49 -15.94 1.65 -3.11
N SER A 50 -14.91 1.26 -3.86
CA SER A 50 -14.95 0.24 -4.92
C SER A 50 -14.55 -1.17 -4.47
N GLY A 51 -14.19 -1.40 -3.20
CA GLY A 51 -13.68 -2.69 -2.71
C GLY A 51 -12.15 -2.83 -2.74
N GLN A 52 -11.44 -1.93 -3.44
CA GLN A 52 -10.03 -2.13 -3.80
C GLN A 52 -9.05 -1.14 -3.13
N ASP A 53 -9.54 -0.06 -2.53
CA ASP A 53 -8.68 0.87 -1.78
C ASP A 53 -8.38 0.32 -0.37
N LEU A 54 -7.49 0.95 0.39
CA LEU A 54 -7.16 0.48 1.73
C LEU A 54 -8.14 1.06 2.77
N GLU A 55 -9.02 0.24 3.34
CA GLU A 55 -9.99 0.68 4.36
C GLU A 55 -9.52 0.33 5.77
N TYR A 56 -9.68 1.27 6.71
CA TYR A 56 -9.59 0.98 8.14
C TYR A 56 -10.97 1.04 8.78
N SER A 57 -11.42 -0.05 9.38
CA SER A 57 -12.75 -0.13 9.99
C SER A 57 -12.79 -1.15 11.13
N SER A 58 -13.37 -0.77 12.26
CA SER A 58 -13.55 -1.63 13.44
C SER A 58 -12.26 -2.32 13.92
N GLY A 59 -11.11 -1.67 13.73
CA GLY A 59 -9.79 -2.19 14.08
C GLY A 59 -9.20 -3.17 13.04
N TYR A 60 -9.81 -3.35 11.88
CA TYR A 60 -9.30 -4.16 10.78
C TYR A 60 -8.82 -3.28 9.63
N LEU A 61 -7.81 -3.76 8.91
CA LEU A 61 -7.34 -3.17 7.67
C LEU A 61 -7.78 -4.06 6.51
N TYR A 62 -8.65 -3.53 5.66
CA TYR A 62 -9.25 -4.24 4.53
C TYR A 62 -8.64 -3.77 3.22
N ALA A 63 -8.39 -4.72 2.34
CA ALA A 63 -8.16 -4.52 0.93
C ALA A 63 -8.53 -5.84 0.25
N ASP A 64 -9.56 -5.86 -0.60
CA ASP A 64 -10.14 -7.11 -1.08
C ASP A 64 -9.10 -7.96 -1.84
N TRP A 65 -8.65 -9.04 -1.20
CA TRP A 65 -7.57 -9.96 -1.63
C TRP A 65 -6.21 -9.33 -1.92
N HIS A 66 -5.96 -8.16 -1.37
CA HIS A 66 -4.85 -7.33 -1.79
C HIS A 66 -3.91 -6.92 -0.68
N VAL A 67 -4.00 -7.51 0.52
CA VAL A 67 -3.05 -7.24 1.61
C VAL A 67 -2.25 -8.47 2.03
N ALA A 68 -0.94 -8.31 2.22
CA ALA A 68 -0.04 -9.36 2.68
C ALA A 68 0.91 -8.84 3.77
N PRO A 69 1.23 -9.63 4.81
CA PRO A 69 2.26 -9.26 5.79
C PRO A 69 3.63 -9.03 5.13
N ALA A 70 4.36 -8.04 5.61
CA ALA A 70 5.68 -7.66 5.10
C ALA A 70 6.59 -7.13 6.21
N THR A 71 7.83 -6.80 5.86
CA THR A 71 8.72 -6.05 6.75
C THR A 71 8.68 -4.56 6.40
N ALA A 72 9.03 -3.69 7.36
CA ALA A 72 9.11 -2.25 7.11
C ALA A 72 10.14 -1.85 6.03
N LYS A 73 11.01 -2.79 5.63
CA LYS A 73 12.03 -2.64 4.60
C LYS A 73 11.69 -3.36 3.28
N ALA A 74 10.51 -3.98 3.17
CA ALA A 74 10.12 -4.74 1.98
C ALA A 74 10.31 -3.93 0.69
N THR A 75 10.87 -4.57 -0.32
CA THR A 75 11.08 -3.98 -1.65
C THR A 75 9.87 -4.26 -2.55
N PHE A 76 9.95 -3.77 -3.79
CA PHE A 76 8.98 -4.09 -4.82
C PHE A 76 8.88 -5.62 -5.03
N GLU A 77 10.01 -6.32 -5.18
CA GLU A 77 10.07 -7.77 -5.41
C GLU A 77 9.49 -8.57 -4.25
N ASP A 78 9.67 -8.10 -3.03
CA ASP A 78 9.06 -8.72 -1.85
C ASP A 78 7.55 -8.64 -1.94
N CYS A 79 7.01 -7.48 -2.32
CA CYS A 79 5.57 -7.30 -2.51
C CYS A 79 5.01 -8.07 -3.71
N VAL A 80 5.76 -8.21 -4.80
CA VAL A 80 5.33 -9.05 -5.94
C VAL A 80 5.13 -10.52 -5.54
N ARG A 81 5.96 -11.04 -4.61
CA ARG A 81 5.97 -12.46 -4.21
C ARG A 81 5.16 -12.75 -2.95
N ALA A 82 4.54 -11.74 -2.35
CA ALA A 82 3.85 -11.87 -1.08
C ALA A 82 2.59 -12.75 -1.18
N GLY A 83 2.24 -13.42 -0.07
CA GLY A 83 0.99 -14.20 0.04
C GLY A 83 -0.18 -13.29 0.42
N TYR A 84 -0.99 -12.90 -0.56
CA TYR A 84 -2.08 -11.95 -0.37
C TYR A 84 -3.36 -12.57 0.21
N HIS A 85 -4.04 -11.80 1.04
CA HIS A 85 -5.27 -12.11 1.75
C HIS A 85 -6.24 -10.91 1.69
N SER A 86 -7.48 -11.10 2.15
CA SER A 86 -8.52 -10.06 2.09
C SER A 86 -8.51 -9.07 3.25
N TYR A 87 -7.84 -9.36 4.36
CA TYR A 87 -7.75 -8.45 5.50
C TYR A 87 -6.58 -8.75 6.42
N VAL A 88 -6.22 -7.76 7.22
CA VAL A 88 -5.34 -7.87 8.39
C VAL A 88 -6.16 -7.59 9.64
N ASN A 89 -6.08 -8.48 10.63
CA ASN A 89 -6.78 -8.29 11.90
C ASN A 89 -6.10 -7.25 12.79
N SER A 90 -6.86 -6.74 13.77
CA SER A 90 -6.39 -5.75 14.75
C SER A 90 -5.11 -6.16 15.49
N ASN A 91 -4.96 -7.46 15.82
CA ASN A 91 -3.81 -7.97 16.56
C ASN A 91 -2.48 -7.81 15.80
N TYR A 92 -2.52 -7.68 14.47
CA TYR A 92 -1.34 -7.47 13.64
C TYR A 92 -1.11 -6.00 13.26
N LEU A 93 -2.06 -5.10 13.54
CA LEU A 93 -1.96 -3.67 13.26
C LEU A 93 -1.27 -2.91 14.39
N VAL A 94 -0.05 -3.33 14.74
CA VAL A 94 0.75 -2.68 15.78
C VAL A 94 1.76 -1.70 15.17
N THR A 95 2.22 -0.73 15.96
CA THR A 95 3.28 0.20 15.51
C THR A 95 4.52 -0.58 15.03
N GLY A 96 4.98 -0.24 13.83
CA GLY A 96 6.08 -0.89 13.12
C GLY A 96 5.67 -2.08 12.25
N ALA A 97 4.43 -2.57 12.35
CA ALA A 97 3.90 -3.57 11.44
C ALA A 97 3.89 -3.02 10.00
N ALA A 98 4.11 -3.91 9.04
CA ALA A 98 4.18 -3.53 7.64
C ALA A 98 3.46 -4.54 6.75
N PHE A 99 2.92 -4.04 5.65
CA PHE A 99 2.11 -4.81 4.72
C PHE A 99 2.45 -4.44 3.29
N CYS A 100 2.44 -5.43 2.41
CA CYS A 100 2.37 -5.21 0.98
C CYS A 100 0.92 -5.12 0.55
N VAL A 101 0.61 -4.16 -0.32
CA VAL A 101 -0.72 -4.01 -0.92
C VAL A 101 -0.63 -4.00 -2.44
N LYS A 102 -1.52 -4.74 -3.09
CA LYS A 102 -1.69 -4.70 -4.55
C LYS A 102 -2.86 -3.77 -4.87
N THR A 103 -2.66 -2.80 -5.76
CA THR A 103 -3.75 -1.90 -6.16
C THR A 103 -4.58 -2.50 -7.29
N SER A 104 -5.81 -1.99 -7.46
CA SER A 104 -6.68 -2.10 -8.64
C SER A 104 -5.93 -2.04 -9.98
N ASP A 105 -5.11 -1.01 -10.15
CA ASP A 105 -4.30 -0.72 -11.35
C ASP A 105 -3.08 -1.65 -11.52
N GLY A 106 -2.94 -2.69 -10.69
CA GLY A 106 -1.80 -3.61 -10.75
C GLY A 106 -0.49 -3.04 -10.19
N ASN A 107 -0.53 -1.92 -9.49
CA ASN A 107 0.60 -1.37 -8.76
C ASN A 107 0.81 -2.12 -7.44
N TYR A 108 1.99 -1.91 -6.84
CA TYR A 108 2.30 -2.45 -5.53
C TYR A 108 2.62 -1.33 -4.57
N ALA A 109 2.28 -1.52 -3.30
CA ALA A 109 2.54 -0.59 -2.23
C ALA A 109 3.12 -1.31 -1.03
N ARG A 110 3.94 -0.61 -0.26
CA ARG A 110 4.31 -0.98 1.11
C ARG A 110 3.74 0.04 2.07
N ILE A 111 3.04 -0.45 3.08
CA ILE A 111 2.47 0.31 4.17
C ILE A 111 3.24 -0.03 5.44
N VAL A 112 3.56 0.96 6.27
CA VAL A 112 4.10 0.77 7.61
C VAL A 112 3.23 1.54 8.60
N VAL A 113 2.75 0.85 9.63
CA VAL A 113 1.97 1.47 10.72
C VAL A 113 2.94 2.28 11.59
N ARG A 114 2.75 3.59 11.62
CA ARG A 114 3.47 4.52 12.49
C ARG A 114 2.82 4.65 13.86
N ASP A 115 1.49 4.66 13.88
CA ASP A 115 0.69 4.75 15.10
C ASP A 115 -0.66 4.08 14.87
N ASN A 116 -1.23 3.50 15.92
CA ASN A 116 -2.57 2.92 15.93
C ASN A 116 -3.33 3.42 17.16
N GLN A 117 -4.30 4.31 16.92
CA GLN A 117 -5.25 4.75 17.93
C GLN A 117 -6.51 3.89 17.81
N GLU A 118 -6.38 2.66 18.27
CA GLU A 118 -7.38 1.57 18.33
C GLU A 118 -8.78 1.93 17.81
N SER A 119 -9.17 1.35 16.68
CA SER A 119 -10.49 1.50 16.03
C SER A 119 -10.86 2.92 15.56
N GLN A 120 -10.06 3.95 15.86
CA GLN A 120 -10.31 5.33 15.44
C GLN A 120 -9.44 5.72 14.25
N GLN A 121 -8.13 5.47 14.34
CA GLN A 121 -7.19 5.97 13.36
C GLN A 121 -5.92 5.13 13.25
N LEU A 122 -5.40 5.01 12.02
CA LEU A 122 -4.05 4.56 11.72
C LEU A 122 -3.23 5.69 11.12
N THR A 123 -2.01 5.86 11.62
CA THR A 123 -1.01 6.69 10.97
C THR A 123 -0.08 5.78 10.18
N LEU A 124 0.10 6.05 8.89
CA LEU A 124 0.73 5.17 7.92
C LEU A 124 1.86 5.87 7.16
N ASP A 125 2.97 5.18 6.97
CA ASP A 125 3.91 5.48 5.90
C ASP A 125 3.59 4.60 4.69
N VAL A 126 3.51 5.21 3.51
CA VAL A 126 3.14 4.51 2.28
C VAL A 126 4.16 4.77 1.19
N VAL A 127 4.68 3.70 0.60
CA VAL A 127 5.48 3.75 -0.63
C VAL A 127 4.71 3.03 -1.71
N VAL A 128 4.53 3.65 -2.87
CA VAL A 128 3.87 3.01 -4.03
C VAL A 128 4.85 2.91 -5.20
N TRP A 129 4.94 1.74 -5.79
CA TRP A 129 5.67 1.45 -7.01
C TRP A 129 4.69 1.40 -8.18
N LYS A 130 4.83 2.34 -9.10
CA LYS A 130 3.97 2.41 -10.28
C LYS A 130 4.53 1.51 -11.38
N MET A 131 3.72 0.59 -11.88
CA MET A 131 4.10 -0.25 -13.01
C MET A 131 4.04 0.59 -14.30
N PRO A 132 4.98 0.38 -15.25
CA PRO A 132 4.87 0.97 -16.57
C PRO A 132 3.59 0.47 -17.25
N SER A 133 2.77 1.40 -17.74
CA SER A 133 1.60 1.14 -18.59
C SER A 133 1.99 0.74 -20.00
#